data_AF-F3L5P2-F1
#
_entry.id   AF-F3L5P2-F1
#
_cell.length_a   1.000
_cell.length_b   1.000
_cell.length_c   1.000
_cell.angle_alpha   90.00
_cell.angle_beta   90.00
_cell.angle_gamma   90.00
#
_symmetry.space_group_name_H-M   'P 1'
#
loop_
_entity.id
_entity.type
_entity.pdbx_description
1 polymer ?
#
loop_
_entity_poly.entity_id
_entity_poly.type
_entity_poly.pdbx_seq_one_letter_code
_entity_poly.pdbx_strand_id
1 'polypeptide(L)'
;MKLPRYVRTIGNSDRLHYQRDYPTKLRLYFPKKTFSYPLDLKVSEATESKLAKAIARASEAYELQIKMIENSDPDAFGASELDMAVTEFLRKRQLSRGQHLKVAKDLDVSAEEERLKQQLQAHEEDYSDMVIPEFDDVVDKYNRGEKLTFEDRVTAEAWTSLHNRAKAKPKTLSSLWSDYAASKGIDTSSREGKRITNRWKRWLAMAGNVAISNATLDHIHDGLDAYVANRVAEGVSGASIRRELNDIVACLRYASKRYRFSWVIERPDVPKSKPKQRVVIKRSEQLQLVDYCVSTSGSEASVAACVLLMLQGAMMPSEIKRLTPERLRLSGELPLLLVDGETKTNARKRVVPIVLGVEFIAEHLPKALEWLNSTTESNHSHKIKKLLYVATGNDRLTGHCCRHTFKANCDSNGVSPTAAATIAGWSGREVGFSENMLNYGTDSLAQTEVVANLFKESQKIHQHLLKPIAANVVDIKRA
;
A
#
# COMPACT_ATOMS: atom_id res chain seq x y z
N MET A 1 7.63 18.75 -17.67
CA MET A 1 7.86 19.40 -16.36
C MET A 1 9.30 19.89 -16.32
N LYS A 2 9.56 21.15 -15.96
CA LYS A 2 10.94 21.62 -15.78
C LYS A 2 11.47 21.05 -14.47
N LEU A 3 12.53 20.23 -14.54
CA LEU A 3 13.11 19.63 -13.34
C LEU A 3 13.78 20.73 -12.48
N PRO A 4 13.69 20.63 -11.14
CA PRO A 4 14.37 21.55 -10.24
C PRO A 4 15.88 21.53 -10.42
N ARG A 5 16.55 22.57 -9.90
CA ARG A 5 18.01 22.70 -9.93
C ARG A 5 18.67 21.43 -9.37
N TYR A 6 19.72 20.97 -10.05
CA TYR A 6 20.48 19.75 -9.75
C TYR A 6 19.73 18.43 -9.94
N VAL A 7 18.47 18.41 -10.37
CA VAL A 7 17.75 17.16 -10.64
C VAL A 7 17.84 16.80 -12.12
N ARG A 8 18.29 15.59 -12.43
CA ARG A 8 18.48 15.09 -13.79
C ARG A 8 18.11 13.60 -13.91
N THR A 9 17.78 13.16 -15.10
CA THR A 9 17.75 11.73 -15.46
C THR A 9 19.17 11.29 -15.88
N ILE A 10 19.51 10.02 -15.64
CA ILE A 10 20.80 9.45 -16.08
C ILE A 10 20.53 8.49 -17.23
N GLY A 11 21.13 8.78 -18.40
CA GLY A 11 20.91 8.00 -19.63
C GLY A 11 19.43 7.95 -20.03
N ASN A 12 19.00 6.80 -20.53
CA ASN A 12 17.60 6.55 -20.94
C ASN A 12 16.68 6.14 -19.76
N SER A 13 17.10 6.34 -18.51
CA SER A 13 16.32 5.96 -17.33
C SER A 13 15.27 7.03 -16.96
N ASP A 14 14.08 6.58 -16.56
CA ASP A 14 13.04 7.44 -15.97
C ASP A 14 13.34 7.85 -14.52
N ARG A 15 14.45 7.37 -13.94
CA ARG A 15 14.84 7.60 -12.54
C ARG A 15 15.60 8.91 -12.38
N LEU A 16 15.11 9.72 -11.45
CA LEU A 16 15.69 10.99 -11.08
C LEU A 16 16.89 10.81 -10.16
N HIS A 17 17.91 11.60 -10.44
CA HIS A 17 19.13 11.72 -9.65
C HIS A 17 19.37 13.19 -9.30
N TYR A 18 19.96 13.41 -8.13
CA TYR A 18 20.53 14.67 -7.75
C TYR A 18 21.99 14.69 -8.20
N GLN A 19 22.33 15.63 -9.08
CA GLN A 19 23.67 15.86 -9.59
C GLN A 19 24.10 17.30 -9.32
N ARG A 20 25.11 17.44 -8.48
CA ARG A 20 25.71 18.73 -8.12
C ARG A 20 27.23 18.62 -8.23
N ASP A 21 27.85 19.59 -8.87
CA ASP A 21 29.30 19.65 -8.97
C ASP A 21 29.89 20.08 -7.64
N TYR A 22 31.00 19.45 -7.24
CA TYR A 22 31.73 19.86 -6.05
C TYR A 22 32.35 21.25 -6.24
N PRO A 23 32.53 22.03 -5.16
CA PRO A 23 33.21 23.31 -5.22
C PRO A 23 34.60 23.18 -5.85
N THR A 24 34.95 24.08 -6.77
CA THR A 24 36.24 24.03 -7.49
C THR A 24 37.44 23.99 -6.55
N LYS A 25 37.35 24.67 -5.40
CA LYS A 25 38.38 24.67 -4.34
C LYS A 25 38.72 23.26 -3.81
N LEU A 26 37.76 22.33 -3.87
CA LEU A 26 37.95 20.96 -3.38
C LEU A 26 38.57 20.02 -4.42
N ARG A 27 38.70 20.44 -5.70
CA ARG A 27 39.23 19.59 -6.78
C ARG A 27 40.68 19.16 -6.56
N LEU A 28 41.45 19.95 -5.80
CA LEU A 28 42.82 19.61 -5.39
C LEU A 28 42.86 18.37 -4.49
N TYR A 29 41.83 18.20 -3.64
CA TYR A 29 41.75 17.12 -2.65
C TYR A 29 40.83 15.97 -3.12
N PHE A 30 39.89 16.25 -4.01
CA PHE A 30 38.91 15.28 -4.50
C PHE A 30 38.74 15.37 -6.02
N PRO A 31 39.31 14.41 -6.80
CA PRO A 31 39.41 14.52 -8.25
C PRO A 31 38.07 14.36 -8.99
N LYS A 32 37.03 13.85 -8.31
CA LYS A 32 35.71 13.64 -8.90
C LYS A 32 34.95 14.97 -8.99
N LYS A 33 34.56 15.36 -10.21
CA LYS A 33 33.87 16.63 -10.49
C LYS A 33 32.45 16.71 -9.93
N THR A 34 31.68 15.62 -10.03
CA THR A 34 30.23 15.64 -9.83
C THR A 34 29.80 14.62 -8.78
N PHE A 35 29.05 15.09 -7.79
CA PHE A 35 28.29 14.25 -6.87
C PHE A 35 27.02 13.76 -7.56
N SER A 36 26.69 12.49 -7.39
CA SER A 36 25.48 11.88 -7.95
C SER A 36 24.80 11.04 -6.88
N TYR A 37 23.51 11.30 -6.64
CA TYR A 37 22.71 10.63 -5.62
C TYR A 37 21.34 10.24 -6.19
N PRO A 38 20.93 8.96 -6.12
CA PRO A 38 19.62 8.54 -6.61
C PRO A 38 18.51 9.13 -5.72
N LEU A 39 17.48 9.73 -6.34
CA LEU A 39 16.35 10.32 -5.60
C LEU A 39 15.23 9.31 -5.30
N ASP A 40 15.35 8.08 -5.82
CA ASP A 40 14.30 7.05 -5.76
C ASP A 40 12.92 7.54 -6.21
N LEU A 41 12.92 8.46 -7.17
CA LEU A 41 11.74 9.02 -7.80
C LEU A 41 11.83 8.81 -9.31
N LYS A 42 10.71 8.47 -9.93
CA LYS A 42 10.57 8.52 -11.39
C LYS A 42 10.04 9.88 -11.80
N VAL A 43 10.32 10.29 -13.05
CA VAL A 43 9.80 11.55 -13.63
C VAL A 43 8.26 11.64 -13.48
N SER A 44 7.56 10.52 -13.65
CA SER A 44 6.10 10.43 -13.52
C SER A 44 5.56 10.59 -12.10
N GLU A 45 6.41 10.47 -11.08
CA GLU A 45 6.02 10.45 -9.66
C GLU A 45 6.40 11.72 -8.90
N ALA A 46 7.10 12.62 -9.60
CA ALA A 46 7.79 13.78 -9.08
C ALA A 46 6.85 14.99 -8.90
N THR A 47 6.03 14.97 -7.84
CA THR A 47 5.30 16.18 -7.39
C THR A 47 6.27 17.16 -6.72
N GLU A 48 6.02 18.48 -6.78
CA GLU A 48 6.90 19.51 -6.19
C GLU A 48 7.28 19.22 -4.73
N SER A 49 6.33 18.82 -3.89
CA SER A 49 6.59 18.47 -2.48
C SER A 49 7.50 17.23 -2.31
N LYS A 50 7.35 16.21 -3.16
CA LYS A 50 8.20 15.01 -3.13
C LYS A 50 9.60 15.30 -3.64
N LEU A 51 9.70 16.10 -4.71
CA LEU A 51 10.97 16.60 -5.23
C LEU A 51 11.68 17.40 -4.16
N ALA A 52 11.02 18.36 -3.50
CA ALA A 52 11.63 19.17 -2.45
C ALA A 52 12.19 18.32 -1.31
N LYS A 53 11.47 17.29 -0.85
CA LYS A 53 11.94 16.37 0.21
C LYS A 53 13.10 15.49 -0.24
N ALA A 54 13.03 14.93 -1.45
CA ALA A 54 14.10 14.09 -1.99
C ALA A 54 15.38 14.92 -2.23
N ILE A 55 15.22 16.15 -2.73
CA ILE A 55 16.29 17.14 -2.87
C ILE A 55 16.86 17.51 -1.50
N ALA A 56 16.05 17.73 -0.47
CA ALA A 56 16.54 18.02 0.88
C ALA A 56 17.46 16.91 1.39
N ARG A 57 17.02 15.64 1.32
CA ARG A 57 17.85 14.48 1.72
C ARG A 57 19.13 14.35 0.88
N ALA A 58 19.02 14.52 -0.44
CA ALA A 58 20.19 14.47 -1.31
C ALA A 58 21.15 15.65 -1.07
N SER A 59 20.61 16.79 -0.62
CA SER A 59 21.39 17.96 -0.25
C SER A 59 22.08 17.73 1.09
N GLU A 60 21.41 17.16 2.09
CA GLU A 60 22.07 16.71 3.34
C GLU A 60 23.22 15.74 3.06
N ALA A 61 23.01 14.74 2.20
CA ALA A 61 24.05 13.80 1.80
C ALA A 61 25.21 14.49 1.05
N TYR A 62 24.90 15.49 0.22
CA TYR A 62 25.91 16.29 -0.48
C TYR A 62 26.71 17.18 0.48
N GLU A 63 26.04 17.88 1.40
CA GLU A 63 26.70 18.72 2.41
C GLU A 63 27.55 17.87 3.37
N LEU A 64 27.07 16.67 3.76
CA LEU A 64 27.87 15.70 4.51
C LEU A 64 29.12 15.28 3.72
N GLN A 65 28.99 14.98 2.44
CA GLN A 65 30.14 14.61 1.59
C GLN A 65 31.13 15.78 1.44
N ILE A 66 30.68 17.02 1.34
CA ILE A 66 31.56 18.20 1.38
C ILE A 66 32.28 18.26 2.72
N LYS A 67 31.55 18.14 3.83
CA LYS A 67 32.09 18.21 5.18
C LYS A 67 33.17 17.14 5.41
N MET A 68 32.96 15.94 4.86
CA MET A 68 33.94 14.84 4.86
C MET A 68 35.22 15.17 4.07
N ILE A 69 35.12 15.89 2.95
CA ILE A 69 36.28 16.33 2.18
C ILE A 69 37.02 17.48 2.89
N GLU A 70 36.28 18.38 3.55
CA GLU A 70 36.84 19.57 4.20
C GLU A 70 37.40 19.30 5.60
N ASN A 71 36.91 18.29 6.31
CA ASN A 71 37.31 17.98 7.69
C ASN A 71 37.77 16.53 7.82
N SER A 72 39.04 16.35 8.18
CA SER A 72 39.60 15.04 8.52
C SER A 72 39.32 14.62 9.97
N ASP A 73 38.94 15.57 10.84
CA ASP A 73 38.69 15.31 12.26
C ASP A 73 37.35 14.61 12.48
N PRO A 74 37.33 13.38 13.03
CA PRO A 74 36.08 12.65 13.24
C PRO A 74 35.14 13.29 14.25
N ASP A 75 35.64 14.11 15.18
CA ASP A 75 34.81 14.72 16.23
C ASP A 75 34.00 15.92 15.72
N ALA A 76 34.26 16.36 14.48
CA ALA A 76 33.43 17.34 13.79
C ALA A 76 32.06 16.78 13.37
N PHE A 77 31.84 15.47 13.47
CA PHE A 77 30.65 14.79 12.96
C PHE A 77 29.77 14.21 14.07
N GLY A 78 28.46 14.42 13.96
CA GLY A 78 27.47 13.89 14.89
C GLY A 78 27.08 12.43 14.60
N ALA A 79 26.42 11.79 15.56
CA ALA A 79 25.98 10.39 15.44
C ALA A 79 25.02 10.14 14.25
N SER A 80 24.16 11.11 13.91
CA SER A 80 23.27 10.99 12.74
C SER A 80 24.03 11.08 11.41
N GLU A 81 25.11 11.86 11.36
CA GLU A 81 25.97 11.97 10.18
C GLU A 81 26.76 10.67 9.98
N LEU A 82 27.27 10.08 11.06
CA LEU A 82 27.91 8.76 11.05
C LEU A 82 26.95 7.65 10.58
N ASP A 83 25.74 7.58 11.12
CA ASP A 83 24.74 6.56 10.71
C ASP A 83 24.36 6.70 9.22
N MET A 84 24.23 7.94 8.74
CA MET A 84 23.96 8.23 7.33
C MET A 84 25.12 7.77 6.43
N ALA A 85 26.36 8.07 6.82
CA ALA A 85 27.56 7.67 6.09
C ALA A 85 27.74 6.14 6.06
N VAL A 86 27.55 5.46 7.19
CA VAL A 86 27.61 3.98 7.28
C VAL A 86 26.53 3.34 6.42
N THR A 87 25.29 3.85 6.47
CA THR A 87 24.19 3.32 5.63
C THR A 87 24.50 3.46 4.14
N GLU A 88 25.03 4.61 3.73
CA GLU A 88 25.41 4.84 2.33
C GLU A 88 26.62 4.00 1.91
N PHE A 89 27.59 3.81 2.80
CA PHE A 89 28.77 2.96 2.60
C PHE A 89 28.38 1.50 2.32
N LEU A 90 27.49 0.94 3.15
CA LEU A 90 26.97 -0.42 2.99
C LEU A 90 26.09 -0.54 1.73
N ARG A 91 25.22 0.44 1.47
CA ARG A 91 24.34 0.47 0.29
C ARG A 91 25.12 0.41 -1.01
N LYS A 92 26.22 1.18 -1.13
CA LYS A 92 27.08 1.17 -2.33
C LYS A 92 27.70 -0.20 -2.59
N ARG A 93 27.92 -1.01 -1.54
CA ARG A 93 28.45 -2.38 -1.60
C ARG A 93 27.37 -3.46 -1.60
N GLN A 94 26.09 -3.09 -1.65
CA GLN A 94 24.96 -4.02 -1.57
C GLN A 94 24.94 -4.86 -0.28
N LEU A 95 25.51 -4.32 0.79
CA LEU A 95 25.56 -4.96 2.12
C LEU A 95 24.44 -4.43 3.02
N SER A 96 24.11 -5.20 4.05
CA SER A 96 23.15 -4.80 5.08
C SER A 96 23.68 -5.05 6.50
N ARG A 97 23.27 -4.21 7.46
CA ARG A 97 23.63 -4.40 8.87
C ARG A 97 23.18 -5.77 9.36
N GLY A 98 24.06 -6.48 10.05
CA GLY A 98 23.80 -7.80 10.62
C GLY A 98 23.81 -8.95 9.63
N GLN A 99 24.26 -8.74 8.40
CA GLN A 99 24.30 -9.77 7.35
C GLN A 99 25.14 -11.00 7.74
N HIS A 100 26.18 -10.82 8.55
CA HIS A 100 27.07 -11.89 9.01
C HIS A 100 26.81 -12.32 10.46
N LEU A 101 25.66 -11.95 11.06
CA LEU A 101 25.32 -12.36 12.44
C LEU A 101 25.13 -13.87 12.62
N LYS A 102 24.93 -14.60 11.53
CA LYS A 102 24.67 -16.03 11.51
C LYS A 102 25.33 -16.63 10.28
N VAL A 103 26.60 -16.99 10.42
CA VAL A 103 27.34 -17.73 9.39
C VAL A 103 27.12 -19.23 9.61
N ALA A 104 27.09 -20.00 8.53
CA ALA A 104 26.98 -21.44 8.63
C ALA A 104 28.31 -22.00 9.15
N LYS A 105 28.25 -22.81 10.21
CA LYS A 105 29.41 -23.48 10.80
C LYS A 105 29.18 -24.97 10.84
N ASP A 106 30.23 -25.73 10.57
CA ASP A 106 30.22 -27.18 10.76
C ASP A 106 30.32 -27.48 12.25
N LEU A 107 29.41 -28.31 12.77
CA LEU A 107 29.32 -28.61 14.20
C LEU A 107 30.51 -29.43 14.69
N ASP A 108 31.00 -30.36 13.88
CA ASP A 108 32.14 -31.22 14.22
C ASP A 108 33.42 -30.38 14.24
N VAL A 109 33.57 -29.47 13.26
CA VAL A 109 34.69 -28.51 13.26
C VAL A 109 34.58 -27.54 14.44
N SER A 110 33.38 -27.07 14.79
CA SER A 110 33.18 -26.17 15.94
C SER A 110 33.59 -26.83 17.26
N ALA A 111 33.29 -28.11 17.44
CA ALA A 111 33.70 -28.87 18.62
C ALA A 111 35.22 -29.05 18.69
N GLU A 112 35.87 -29.25 17.55
CA GLU A 112 37.31 -29.36 17.44
C GLU A 112 38.01 -28.01 17.71
N GLU A 113 37.47 -26.89 17.23
CA GLU A 113 37.95 -25.53 17.52
C GLU A 113 37.90 -25.23 19.02
N GLU A 114 36.82 -25.60 19.71
CA GLU A 114 36.69 -25.42 21.16
C GLU A 114 37.73 -26.24 21.93
N ARG A 115 38.00 -27.47 21.47
CA ARG A 115 39.02 -28.36 22.05
C ARG A 115 40.43 -27.81 21.86
N LEU A 116 40.77 -27.39 20.64
CA LEU A 116 42.12 -26.94 20.28
C LEU A 116 42.37 -25.46 20.61
N LYS A 117 41.32 -24.69 20.90
CA LYS A 117 41.36 -23.22 21.04
C LYS A 117 42.00 -22.53 19.84
N GLN A 118 41.80 -23.11 18.67
CA GLN A 118 42.32 -22.62 17.40
C GLN A 118 41.15 -22.50 16.43
N GLN A 119 41.14 -21.42 15.66
CA GLN A 119 40.19 -21.26 14.58
C GLN A 119 40.55 -22.18 13.40
N LEU A 120 39.59 -23.01 12.99
CA LEU A 120 39.68 -24.03 11.93
C LEU A 120 38.66 -23.77 10.80
N GLN A 121 37.67 -22.90 11.02
CA GLN A 121 36.72 -22.44 10.00
C GLN A 121 36.53 -20.91 10.04
N ALA A 122 35.84 -20.36 9.05
CA ALA A 122 35.53 -18.93 9.01
C ALA A 122 34.44 -18.57 10.03
N HIS A 123 34.71 -17.57 10.87
CA HIS A 123 33.79 -16.92 11.78
C HIS A 123 33.17 -15.67 11.15
N GLU A 124 32.22 -15.07 11.87
CA GLU A 124 31.44 -13.93 11.43
C GLU A 124 32.30 -12.71 11.02
N GLU A 125 33.45 -12.53 11.69
CA GLU A 125 34.43 -11.47 11.43
C GLU A 125 35.15 -11.69 10.10
N ASP A 126 35.57 -12.91 9.77
CA ASP A 126 36.27 -13.22 8.52
C ASP A 126 35.42 -12.90 7.28
N TYR A 127 34.12 -13.20 7.31
CA TYR A 127 33.20 -12.82 6.23
C TYR A 127 33.08 -11.30 6.08
N SER A 128 33.26 -10.56 7.17
CA SER A 128 33.24 -9.09 7.18
C SER A 128 34.53 -8.51 6.61
N ASP A 129 35.69 -9.12 6.91
CA ASP A 129 36.99 -8.78 6.33
C ASP A 129 36.99 -8.97 4.81
N MET A 130 36.38 -10.05 4.32
CA MET A 130 36.29 -10.33 2.87
C MET A 130 35.56 -9.22 2.09
N VAL A 131 34.57 -8.56 2.70
CA VAL A 131 33.72 -7.56 2.01
C VAL A 131 34.08 -6.11 2.34
N ILE A 132 34.85 -5.89 3.41
CA ILE A 132 35.42 -4.60 3.82
C ILE A 132 36.89 -4.83 4.22
N PRO A 133 37.77 -5.22 3.27
CA PRO A 133 39.19 -5.48 3.55
C PRO A 133 39.95 -4.22 3.99
N GLU A 134 39.47 -3.03 3.63
CA GLU A 134 40.03 -1.76 4.08
C GLU A 134 39.93 -1.52 5.60
N PHE A 135 39.27 -2.41 6.36
CA PHE A 135 39.28 -2.35 7.81
C PHE A 135 40.66 -2.69 8.40
N ASP A 136 41.45 -3.53 7.74
CA ASP A 136 42.83 -3.85 8.15
C ASP A 136 43.69 -2.58 8.23
N ASP A 137 43.58 -1.71 7.22
CA ASP A 137 44.26 -0.41 7.20
C ASP A 137 43.85 0.48 8.39
N VAL A 138 42.57 0.40 8.82
CA VAL A 138 42.07 1.16 9.98
C VAL A 138 42.70 0.63 11.27
N VAL A 139 42.79 -0.69 11.42
CA VAL A 139 43.42 -1.35 12.56
C VAL A 139 44.92 -1.02 12.61
N ASP A 140 45.61 -1.07 11.48
CA ASP A 140 47.04 -0.74 11.39
C ASP A 140 47.33 0.71 11.73
N LYS A 141 46.50 1.66 11.28
CA LYS A 141 46.61 3.07 11.70
C LYS A 141 46.43 3.22 13.21
N TYR A 142 45.40 2.56 13.77
CA TYR A 142 45.13 2.61 15.21
C TYR A 142 46.30 2.05 16.03
N ASN A 143 46.84 0.89 15.64
CA ASN A 143 47.96 0.25 16.32
C ASN A 143 49.26 1.07 16.25
N ARG A 144 49.45 1.84 15.19
CA ARG A 144 50.55 2.81 15.05
C ARG A 144 50.34 4.10 15.85
N GLY A 145 49.19 4.26 16.50
CA GLY A 145 48.83 5.48 17.25
C GLY A 145 48.46 6.67 16.35
N GLU A 146 48.17 6.43 15.07
CA GLU A 146 47.72 7.48 14.15
C GLU A 146 46.29 7.92 14.48
N LYS A 147 45.98 9.21 14.31
CA LYS A 147 44.63 9.72 14.52
C LYS A 147 43.72 9.23 13.39
N LEU A 148 42.72 8.42 13.72
CA LEU A 148 41.72 7.94 12.77
C LEU A 148 40.92 9.10 12.18
N THR A 149 40.58 9.00 10.90
CA THR A 149 39.71 9.94 10.18
C THR A 149 38.23 9.58 10.34
N PHE A 150 37.34 10.48 9.92
CA PHE A 150 35.90 10.16 9.89
C PHE A 150 35.60 8.98 8.96
N GLU A 151 36.31 8.85 7.83
CA GLU A 151 36.17 7.71 6.92
C GLU A 151 36.60 6.40 7.60
N ASP A 152 37.70 6.41 8.35
CA ASP A 152 38.14 5.24 9.13
C ASP A 152 37.06 4.83 10.15
N ARG A 153 36.39 5.78 10.81
CA ARG A 153 35.25 5.48 11.71
C ARG A 153 34.04 4.92 10.97
N VAL A 154 33.74 5.41 9.77
CA VAL A 154 32.66 4.87 8.92
C VAL A 154 32.96 3.42 8.53
N THR A 155 34.19 3.14 8.09
CA THR A 155 34.65 1.79 7.74
C THR A 155 34.56 0.86 8.94
N ALA A 156 35.10 1.26 10.09
CA ALA A 156 35.06 0.46 11.32
C ALA A 156 33.63 0.17 11.80
N GLU A 157 32.76 1.18 11.82
CA GLU A 157 31.36 1.00 12.25
C GLU A 157 30.57 0.16 11.23
N ALA A 158 30.82 0.32 9.92
CA ALA A 158 30.23 -0.50 8.88
C ALA A 158 30.63 -1.97 9.03
N TRP A 159 31.94 -2.24 9.15
CA TRP A 159 32.51 -3.58 9.37
C TRP A 159 31.92 -4.24 10.63
N THR A 160 32.00 -3.56 11.77
CA THR A 160 31.47 -4.08 13.04
C THR A 160 29.97 -4.35 12.95
N SER A 161 29.22 -3.51 12.22
CA SER A 161 27.76 -3.67 12.10
C SER A 161 27.34 -4.92 11.30
N LEU A 162 28.24 -5.57 10.56
CA LEU A 162 27.92 -6.79 9.80
C LEU A 162 27.76 -8.02 10.70
N HIS A 163 28.59 -8.17 11.73
CA HIS A 163 28.64 -9.35 12.61
C HIS A 163 28.32 -9.06 14.08
N ASN A 164 28.32 -7.81 14.55
CA ASN A 164 28.00 -7.50 15.95
C ASN A 164 26.51 -7.16 16.15
N ARG A 165 25.83 -7.92 17.01
CA ARG A 165 24.37 -7.80 17.21
C ARG A 165 23.93 -6.42 17.72
N ALA A 166 24.71 -5.78 18.59
CA ALA A 166 24.36 -4.46 19.14
C ALA A 166 24.59 -3.35 18.11
N LYS A 167 25.63 -3.48 17.29
CA LYS A 167 25.97 -2.54 16.22
C LYS A 167 25.11 -2.71 14.96
N ALA A 168 24.59 -3.91 14.74
CA ALA A 168 23.63 -4.21 13.68
C ALA A 168 22.25 -3.56 13.91
N LYS A 169 21.89 -3.23 15.16
CA LYS A 169 20.61 -2.54 15.43
C LYS A 169 20.58 -1.19 14.71
N PRO A 170 19.42 -0.80 14.15
CA PRO A 170 19.20 0.54 13.64
C PRO A 170 19.59 1.59 14.68
N LYS A 171 20.24 2.66 14.23
CA LYS A 171 20.71 3.73 15.11
C LYS A 171 19.79 4.94 15.11
N THR A 172 18.85 5.03 14.18
CA THR A 172 17.97 6.19 13.98
C THR A 172 16.55 5.77 13.71
N LEU A 173 15.57 6.65 13.93
CA LEU A 173 14.17 6.35 13.59
C LEU A 173 13.99 6.10 12.08
N SER A 174 14.65 6.88 11.21
CA SER A 174 14.50 6.75 9.76
C SER A 174 14.85 5.37 9.20
N SER A 175 15.85 4.70 9.79
CA SER A 175 16.34 3.39 9.36
C SER A 175 15.38 2.23 9.67
N LEU A 176 14.34 2.45 10.49
CA LEU A 176 13.38 1.41 10.85
C LEU A 176 12.46 0.99 9.69
N TRP A 177 12.21 1.89 8.74
CA TRP A 177 11.19 1.68 7.70
C TRP A 177 11.58 0.62 6.68
N SER A 178 12.85 0.59 6.24
CA SER A 178 13.31 -0.38 5.25
C SER A 178 13.09 -1.80 5.73
N ASP A 179 13.40 -2.05 7.00
CA ASP A 179 13.32 -3.39 7.60
C ASP A 179 11.86 -3.82 7.80
N TYR A 180 10.98 -2.87 8.16
CA TYR A 180 9.56 -3.13 8.26
C TYR A 180 8.94 -3.41 6.89
N ALA A 181 9.27 -2.60 5.88
CA ALA A 181 8.76 -2.77 4.52
C ALA A 181 9.19 -4.11 3.93
N ALA A 182 10.46 -4.49 4.09
CA ALA A 182 10.98 -5.78 3.65
C ALA A 182 10.26 -6.94 4.36
N SER A 183 10.14 -6.90 5.69
CA SER A 183 9.48 -7.97 6.45
C SER A 183 7.99 -8.14 6.13
N LYS A 184 7.31 -7.07 5.72
CA LYS A 184 5.90 -7.11 5.34
C LYS A 184 5.67 -7.35 3.85
N GLY A 185 6.72 -7.54 3.06
CA GLY A 185 6.61 -7.66 1.60
C GLY A 185 5.97 -6.43 0.96
N ILE A 186 6.19 -5.24 1.54
CA ILE A 186 5.63 -4.00 1.02
C ILE A 186 6.48 -3.58 -0.18
N ASP A 187 5.93 -3.79 -1.38
CA ASP A 187 6.48 -3.18 -2.59
C ASP A 187 6.30 -1.66 -2.51
N THR A 188 7.38 -0.95 -2.20
CA THR A 188 7.43 0.52 -2.08
C THR A 188 7.22 1.24 -3.41
N SER A 189 7.29 0.52 -4.54
CA SER A 189 6.98 1.04 -5.87
C SER A 189 5.48 0.96 -6.20
N SER A 190 4.73 0.06 -5.54
CA SER A 190 3.28 -0.04 -5.69
C SER A 190 2.55 1.20 -5.17
N ARG A 191 1.35 1.47 -5.69
CA ARG A 191 0.48 2.57 -5.21
C ARG A 191 0.27 2.50 -3.69
N GLU A 192 0.05 1.29 -3.18
CA GLU A 192 -0.18 1.06 -1.75
C GLU A 192 1.10 1.26 -0.94
N GLY A 193 2.22 0.65 -1.35
CA GLY A 193 3.49 0.81 -0.65
C GLY A 193 3.97 2.27 -0.63
N LYS A 194 3.77 3.02 -1.72
CA LYS A 194 4.00 4.47 -1.75
C LYS A 194 3.13 5.20 -0.72
N ARG A 195 1.84 4.84 -0.62
CA ARG A 195 0.91 5.45 0.34
C ARG A 195 1.38 5.24 1.77
N ILE A 196 1.74 4.01 2.15
CA ILE A 196 2.20 3.68 3.50
C ILE A 196 3.55 4.33 3.79
N THR A 197 4.49 4.27 2.84
CA THR A 197 5.81 4.94 2.93
C THR A 197 5.66 6.45 3.15
N ASN A 198 4.72 7.10 2.46
CA ASN A 198 4.47 8.53 2.63
C ASN A 198 3.89 8.88 4.00
N ARG A 199 3.08 7.99 4.60
CA ARG A 199 2.57 8.16 5.97
C ARG A 199 3.73 8.12 6.98
N TRP A 200 4.60 7.13 6.85
CA TRP A 200 5.83 7.04 7.64
C TRP A 200 6.69 8.29 7.53
N LYS A 201 7.01 8.71 6.29
CA LYS A 201 7.82 9.90 6.02
C LYS A 201 7.20 11.18 6.59
N ARG A 202 5.86 11.31 6.54
CA ARG A 202 5.16 12.47 7.12
C ARG A 202 5.29 12.50 8.64
N TRP A 203 5.10 11.36 9.31
CA TRP A 203 5.30 11.27 10.75
C TRP A 203 6.75 11.55 11.14
N LEU A 204 7.71 10.94 10.45
CA LEU A 204 9.13 11.16 10.72
C LEU A 204 9.54 12.63 10.57
N ALA A 205 8.93 13.37 9.63
CA ALA A 205 9.16 14.80 9.48
C ALA A 205 8.65 15.64 10.67
N MET A 206 7.68 15.14 11.43
CA MET A 206 7.17 15.79 12.64
C MET A 206 7.94 15.33 13.88
N ALA A 207 8.23 14.03 13.99
CA ALA A 207 8.95 13.44 15.12
C ALA A 207 10.45 13.78 15.12
N GLY A 208 11.01 14.10 13.95
CA GLY A 208 12.44 14.25 13.75
C GLY A 208 13.15 12.90 13.58
N ASN A 209 14.26 12.91 12.84
CA ASN A 209 15.12 11.73 12.73
C ASN A 209 16.14 11.71 13.87
N VAL A 210 15.73 11.21 15.04
CA VAL A 210 16.60 11.14 16.22
C VAL A 210 17.38 9.82 16.27
N ALA A 211 18.53 9.86 16.94
CA ALA A 211 19.26 8.65 17.31
C ALA A 211 18.46 7.85 18.35
N ILE A 212 18.51 6.52 18.24
CA ILE A 212 17.82 5.61 19.15
C ILE A 212 18.58 5.59 20.49
N SER A 213 17.88 5.97 21.56
CA SER A 213 18.36 6.12 22.93
C SER A 213 17.22 5.81 23.91
N ASN A 214 17.49 5.98 25.21
CA ASN A 214 16.48 5.80 26.25
C ASN A 214 15.33 6.82 26.14
N ALA A 215 15.58 8.02 25.59
CA ALA A 215 14.57 9.06 25.39
C ALA A 215 13.73 8.87 24.11
N THR A 216 14.03 7.87 23.28
CA THR A 216 13.34 7.68 22.00
C THR A 216 11.86 7.37 22.17
N LEU A 217 11.45 6.75 23.28
CA LEU A 217 10.03 6.46 23.52
C LEU A 217 9.21 7.76 23.64
N ASP A 218 9.70 8.73 24.40
CA ASP A 218 9.03 10.02 24.59
C ASP A 218 8.97 10.78 23.26
N HIS A 219 10.08 10.82 22.51
CA HIS A 219 10.09 11.40 21.16
C HIS A 219 9.12 10.73 20.18
N ILE A 220 8.91 9.41 20.30
CA ILE A 220 7.91 8.70 19.51
C ILE A 220 6.50 9.22 19.86
N HIS A 221 6.17 9.33 21.15
CA HIS A 221 4.87 9.79 21.61
C HIS A 221 4.62 11.26 21.19
N ASP A 222 5.57 12.16 21.44
CA ASP A 222 5.49 13.57 21.01
C ASP A 222 5.26 13.67 19.50
N GLY A 223 5.97 12.86 18.71
CA GLY A 223 5.81 12.82 17.26
C GLY A 223 4.45 12.29 16.80
N LEU A 224 3.87 11.33 17.52
CA LEU A 224 2.52 10.82 17.24
C LEU A 224 1.44 11.85 17.59
N ASP A 225 1.58 12.56 18.70
CA ASP A 225 0.68 13.65 19.10
C ASP A 225 0.74 14.82 18.11
N ALA A 226 1.95 15.26 17.74
CA ALA A 226 2.16 16.29 16.73
C ALA A 226 1.56 15.89 15.37
N TYR A 227 1.67 14.61 15.00
CA TYR A 227 1.04 14.09 13.80
C TYR A 227 -0.48 14.20 13.85
N VAL A 228 -1.12 13.81 14.96
CA VAL A 228 -2.58 13.95 15.10
C VAL A 228 -3.00 15.41 15.02
N ALA A 229 -2.36 16.29 15.78
CA ALA A 229 -2.66 17.72 15.80
C ALA A 229 -2.57 18.33 14.39
N ASN A 230 -1.49 18.02 13.65
CA ASN A 230 -1.31 18.49 12.29
C ASN A 230 -2.41 17.97 11.34
N ARG A 231 -2.77 16.68 11.40
CA ARG A 231 -3.79 16.11 10.51
C ARG A 231 -5.19 16.63 10.83
N VAL A 232 -5.48 16.93 12.09
CA VAL A 232 -6.71 17.60 12.50
C VAL A 232 -6.76 19.02 11.92
N ALA A 233 -5.65 19.78 12.01
CA ALA A 233 -5.55 21.12 11.43
C ALA A 233 -5.72 21.11 9.89
N GLU A 234 -5.25 20.07 9.21
CA GLU A 234 -5.48 19.85 7.77
C GLU A 234 -6.93 19.42 7.42
N GLY A 235 -7.83 19.30 8.41
CA GLY A 235 -9.23 18.89 8.21
C GLY A 235 -9.41 17.41 7.90
N VAL A 236 -8.42 16.56 8.20
CA VAL A 236 -8.47 15.12 7.92
C VAL A 236 -9.39 14.44 8.94
N SER A 237 -10.32 13.61 8.46
CA SER A 237 -11.25 12.92 9.37
C SER A 237 -10.52 11.99 10.34
N GLY A 238 -10.97 11.93 11.59
CA GLY A 238 -10.37 11.05 12.61
C GLY A 238 -10.31 9.57 12.23
N ALA A 239 -11.29 9.07 11.45
CA ALA A 239 -11.22 7.70 10.90
C ALA A 239 -10.02 7.49 9.95
N SER A 240 -9.67 8.51 9.15
CA SER A 240 -8.47 8.49 8.30
C SER A 240 -7.20 8.60 9.12
N ILE A 241 -7.17 9.49 10.13
CA ILE A 241 -6.01 9.64 11.03
C ILE A 241 -5.70 8.33 11.74
N ARG A 242 -6.71 7.64 12.31
CA ARG A 242 -6.51 6.31 12.93
C ARG A 242 -5.94 5.27 11.97
N ARG A 243 -6.37 5.28 10.69
CA ARG A 243 -5.82 4.38 9.66
C ARG A 243 -4.37 4.72 9.34
N GLU A 244 -4.01 5.99 9.32
CA GLU A 244 -2.63 6.43 9.09
C GLU A 244 -1.72 6.04 10.25
N LEU A 245 -2.18 6.25 11.49
CA LEU A 245 -1.46 5.84 12.71
C LEU A 245 -1.25 4.33 12.78
N ASN A 246 -2.18 3.51 12.28
CA ASN A 246 -2.02 2.06 12.27
C ASN A 246 -0.71 1.63 11.58
N ASP A 247 -0.38 2.25 10.45
CA ASP A 247 0.81 1.91 9.68
C ASP A 247 2.10 2.34 10.39
N ILE A 248 2.09 3.56 10.93
CA ILE A 248 3.22 4.14 11.66
C ILE A 248 3.51 3.32 12.91
N VAL A 249 2.50 3.12 13.74
CA VAL A 249 2.61 2.36 15.00
C VAL A 249 2.96 0.89 14.72
N ALA A 250 2.50 0.31 13.61
CA ALA A 250 2.89 -1.05 13.24
C ALA A 250 4.40 -1.15 12.93
N CYS A 251 4.97 -0.17 12.21
CA CYS A 251 6.41 -0.09 11.98
C CYS A 251 7.20 0.04 13.29
N LEU A 252 6.78 0.95 14.17
CA LEU A 252 7.46 1.19 15.45
C LEU A 252 7.37 -0.02 16.40
N ARG A 253 6.18 -0.65 16.50
CA ARG A 253 6.01 -1.87 17.31
C ARG A 253 6.78 -3.05 16.74
N TYR A 254 6.86 -3.17 15.41
CA TYR A 254 7.71 -4.16 14.76
C TYR A 254 9.18 -3.94 15.12
N ALA A 255 9.68 -2.70 15.01
CA ALA A 255 11.05 -2.35 15.37
C ALA A 255 11.34 -2.65 16.85
N SER A 256 10.46 -2.21 17.76
CA SER A 256 10.55 -2.49 19.19
C SER A 256 10.69 -3.99 19.47
N LYS A 257 9.82 -4.82 18.85
CA LYS A 257 9.84 -6.27 19.00
C LYS A 257 11.11 -6.90 18.41
N ARG A 258 11.47 -6.53 17.18
CA ARG A 258 12.59 -7.11 16.42
C ARG A 258 13.93 -6.80 17.06
N TYR A 259 14.15 -5.55 17.45
CA TYR A 259 15.43 -5.07 17.98
C TYR A 259 15.49 -5.03 19.51
N ARG A 260 14.40 -5.47 20.18
CA ARG A 260 14.27 -5.51 21.65
C ARG A 260 14.51 -4.13 22.26
N PHE A 261 13.88 -3.10 21.71
CA PHE A 261 13.93 -1.75 22.29
C PHE A 261 12.99 -1.57 23.48
N SER A 262 12.10 -2.54 23.72
CA SER A 262 11.16 -2.53 24.85
C SER A 262 10.24 -1.31 24.90
N TRP A 263 10.00 -0.66 23.76
CA TRP A 263 9.04 0.44 23.65
C TRP A 263 7.61 -0.05 23.86
N VAL A 264 6.91 0.55 24.81
CA VAL A 264 5.47 0.41 25.03
C VAL A 264 4.79 1.62 24.42
N ILE A 265 4.33 1.48 23.17
CA ILE A 265 3.83 2.60 22.38
C ILE A 265 2.32 2.74 22.57
N GLU A 266 1.94 3.85 23.20
CA GLU A 266 0.56 4.28 23.39
C GLU A 266 0.07 5.06 22.16
N ARG A 267 -1.24 4.95 21.90
CA ARG A 267 -1.84 5.65 20.76
C ARG A 267 -2.40 6.98 21.24
N PRO A 268 -2.16 8.07 20.51
CA PRO A 268 -2.75 9.35 20.82
C PRO A 268 -4.27 9.30 20.65
N ASP A 269 -4.98 10.13 21.41
CA ASP A 269 -6.43 10.29 21.19
C ASP A 269 -6.69 10.92 19.82
N VAL A 270 -7.72 10.42 19.13
CA VAL A 270 -8.08 10.91 17.79
C VAL A 270 -9.54 11.32 17.80
N PRO A 271 -9.84 12.60 17.47
CA PRO A 271 -11.21 13.10 17.46
C PRO A 271 -12.18 12.19 16.72
N LYS A 272 -13.37 11.99 17.30
CA LYS A 272 -14.42 11.21 16.66
C LYS A 272 -14.90 11.94 15.40
N SER A 273 -14.76 11.29 14.25
CA SER A 273 -15.34 11.79 13.00
C SER A 273 -16.86 11.66 13.04
N LYS A 274 -17.59 12.73 12.71
CA LYS A 274 -19.05 12.65 12.50
C LYS A 274 -19.34 11.60 11.41
N PRO A 275 -20.29 10.67 11.61
CA PRO A 275 -20.68 9.72 10.58
C PRO A 275 -21.15 10.48 9.33
N LYS A 276 -20.54 10.19 8.17
CA LYS A 276 -21.04 10.73 6.91
C LYS A 276 -22.33 9.98 6.54
N GLN A 277 -23.38 10.72 6.19
CA GLN A 277 -24.58 10.14 5.61
C GLN A 277 -24.20 9.42 4.30
N ARG A 278 -24.63 8.17 4.16
CA ARG A 278 -24.41 7.38 2.94
C ARG A 278 -25.44 7.79 1.91
N VAL A 279 -24.99 8.20 0.73
CA VAL A 279 -25.87 8.54 -0.40
C VAL A 279 -26.39 7.25 -1.02
N VAL A 280 -27.71 7.17 -1.18
CA VAL A 280 -28.47 6.07 -1.78
C VAL A 280 -29.19 6.61 -3.02
N ILE A 281 -29.30 5.79 -4.06
CA ILE A 281 -30.01 6.12 -5.31
C ILE A 281 -31.51 6.02 -5.02
N LYS A 282 -32.27 7.08 -5.29
CA LYS A 282 -33.72 7.12 -5.05
C LYS A 282 -34.44 6.13 -5.97
N ARG A 283 -35.63 5.68 -5.57
CA ARG A 283 -36.44 4.73 -6.34
C ARG A 283 -36.67 5.16 -7.80
N SER A 284 -36.98 6.44 -8.04
CA SER A 284 -37.16 7.00 -9.38
C SER A 284 -35.85 7.02 -10.19
N GLU A 285 -34.73 7.37 -9.55
CA GLU A 285 -33.39 7.36 -10.16
C GLU A 285 -32.93 5.93 -10.48
N GLN A 286 -33.31 4.93 -9.67
CA GLN A 286 -33.02 3.52 -9.95
C GLN A 286 -33.75 3.02 -11.21
N LEU A 287 -35.01 3.42 -11.41
CA LEU A 287 -35.77 3.11 -12.62
C LEU A 287 -35.09 3.72 -13.85
N GLN A 288 -34.80 5.03 -13.81
CA GLN A 288 -34.07 5.72 -14.87
C GLN A 288 -32.72 5.08 -15.17
N LEU A 289 -32.00 4.65 -14.12
CA LEU A 289 -30.70 3.99 -14.27
C LEU A 289 -30.82 2.64 -14.97
N VAL A 290 -31.78 1.81 -14.59
CA VAL A 290 -31.98 0.50 -15.22
C VAL A 290 -32.38 0.67 -16.68
N ASP A 291 -33.37 1.52 -16.96
CA ASP A 291 -33.84 1.80 -18.33
C ASP A 291 -32.71 2.33 -19.21
N TYR A 292 -31.95 3.30 -18.70
CA TYR A 292 -30.79 3.84 -19.40
C TYR A 292 -29.75 2.75 -19.68
N CYS A 293 -29.41 1.94 -18.68
CA CYS A 293 -28.43 0.87 -18.83
C CYS A 293 -28.83 -0.13 -19.93
N VAL A 294 -30.07 -0.64 -19.91
CA VAL A 294 -30.51 -1.65 -20.91
C VAL A 294 -30.67 -1.07 -22.31
N SER A 295 -30.88 0.25 -22.44
CA SER A 295 -30.91 0.95 -23.74
C SER A 295 -29.52 1.39 -24.25
N THR A 296 -28.47 1.29 -23.42
CA THR A 296 -27.14 1.81 -23.75
C THR A 296 -26.47 0.90 -24.78
N SER A 297 -25.94 1.47 -25.86
CA SER A 297 -25.22 0.73 -26.90
C SER A 297 -23.78 1.22 -27.07
N GLY A 298 -23.01 0.53 -27.92
CA GLY A 298 -21.65 0.91 -28.26
C GLY A 298 -20.66 0.73 -27.11
N SER A 299 -19.70 1.66 -26.98
CA SER A 299 -18.59 1.53 -26.02
C SER A 299 -18.99 1.73 -24.56
N GLU A 300 -20.12 2.37 -24.28
CA GLU A 300 -20.62 2.59 -22.92
C GLU A 300 -21.47 1.42 -22.40
N ALA A 301 -21.88 0.48 -23.27
CA ALA A 301 -22.65 -0.71 -22.88
C ALA A 301 -21.90 -1.60 -21.88
N SER A 302 -20.57 -1.70 -22.03
CA SER A 302 -19.67 -2.36 -21.07
C SER A 302 -19.74 -1.74 -19.68
N VAL A 303 -19.84 -0.40 -19.60
CA VAL A 303 -19.95 0.33 -18.33
C VAL A 303 -21.35 0.13 -17.73
N ALA A 304 -22.39 0.14 -18.57
CA ALA A 304 -23.77 -0.12 -18.17
C ALA A 304 -23.93 -1.53 -17.56
N ALA A 305 -23.36 -2.56 -18.20
CA ALA A 305 -23.38 -3.94 -17.69
C ALA A 305 -22.71 -4.03 -16.30
N CYS A 306 -21.56 -3.35 -16.13
CA CYS A 306 -20.92 -3.23 -14.83
C CYS A 306 -21.83 -2.57 -13.78
N VAL A 307 -22.49 -1.46 -14.12
CA VAL A 307 -23.37 -0.75 -13.19
C VAL A 307 -24.59 -1.59 -12.79
N LEU A 308 -25.18 -2.35 -13.71
CA LEU A 308 -26.26 -3.29 -13.39
C LEU A 308 -25.80 -4.36 -12.40
N LEU A 309 -24.61 -4.95 -12.58
CA LEU A 309 -24.03 -5.91 -11.63
C LEU A 309 -23.76 -5.27 -10.26
N MET A 310 -23.27 -4.03 -10.23
CA MET A 310 -23.03 -3.30 -8.99
C MET A 310 -24.34 -2.98 -8.24
N LEU A 311 -25.39 -2.59 -8.95
CA LEU A 311 -26.71 -2.29 -8.39
C LEU A 311 -27.37 -3.56 -7.83
N GLN A 312 -27.35 -4.65 -8.61
CA GLN A 312 -28.11 -5.83 -8.27
C GLN A 312 -27.40 -6.83 -7.36
N GLY A 313 -26.06 -6.87 -7.40
CA GLY A 313 -25.24 -7.80 -6.63
C GLY A 313 -24.39 -7.16 -5.54
N ALA A 314 -24.58 -5.87 -5.27
CA ALA A 314 -23.73 -5.08 -4.37
C ALA A 314 -22.22 -5.17 -4.70
N MET A 315 -21.91 -5.47 -5.97
CA MET A 315 -20.56 -5.77 -6.42
C MET A 315 -19.72 -4.49 -6.54
N MET A 316 -18.40 -4.65 -6.41
CA MET A 316 -17.43 -3.62 -6.76
C MET A 316 -16.81 -3.91 -8.13
N PRO A 317 -16.34 -2.90 -8.89
CA PRO A 317 -15.67 -3.13 -10.18
C PRO A 317 -14.47 -4.08 -10.09
N SER A 318 -13.76 -4.08 -8.96
CA SER A 318 -12.66 -5.02 -8.71
C SER A 318 -13.13 -6.46 -8.46
N GLU A 319 -14.36 -6.67 -7.99
CA GLU A 319 -14.98 -8.00 -7.93
C GLU A 319 -15.38 -8.47 -9.33
N ILE A 320 -16.03 -7.59 -10.12
CA ILE A 320 -16.45 -7.89 -11.50
C ILE A 320 -15.24 -8.23 -12.37
N LYS A 321 -14.15 -7.46 -12.26
CA LYS A 321 -12.89 -7.66 -13.01
C LYS A 321 -12.32 -9.08 -12.91
N ARG A 322 -12.62 -9.80 -11.83
CA ARG A 322 -12.07 -11.13 -11.52
C ARG A 322 -12.99 -12.29 -11.92
N LEU A 323 -14.16 -12.00 -12.48
CA LEU A 323 -15.06 -13.06 -12.95
C LEU A 323 -14.41 -13.83 -14.10
N THR A 324 -14.56 -15.16 -14.08
CA THR A 324 -14.13 -16.04 -15.17
C THR A 324 -15.33 -16.70 -15.83
N PRO A 325 -15.24 -17.10 -17.11
CA PRO A 325 -16.38 -17.68 -17.85
C PRO A 325 -17.03 -18.88 -17.14
N GLU A 326 -16.25 -19.72 -16.46
CA GLU A 326 -16.72 -20.94 -15.76
C GLU A 326 -17.59 -20.61 -14.53
N ARG A 327 -17.58 -19.34 -14.09
CA ARG A 327 -18.33 -18.83 -12.94
C ARG A 327 -19.60 -18.09 -13.36
N LEU A 328 -19.95 -18.10 -14.64
CA LEU A 328 -21.08 -17.39 -15.18
C LEU A 328 -22.13 -18.38 -15.68
N ARG A 329 -23.38 -18.19 -15.24
CA ARG A 329 -24.55 -18.81 -15.84
C ARG A 329 -25.58 -17.73 -16.10
N LEU A 330 -25.51 -17.11 -17.27
CA LEU A 330 -26.36 -15.95 -17.64
C LEU A 330 -27.51 -16.36 -18.58
N SER A 331 -27.93 -17.61 -18.50
CA SER A 331 -29.03 -18.19 -19.28
C SER A 331 -29.77 -19.25 -18.45
N GLY A 332 -31.00 -19.56 -18.86
CA GLY A 332 -31.89 -20.50 -18.16
C GLY A 332 -32.73 -19.83 -17.06
N GLU A 333 -33.41 -20.65 -16.25
CA GLU A 333 -34.42 -20.18 -15.28
C GLU A 333 -33.84 -19.43 -14.07
N LEU A 334 -32.60 -19.74 -13.67
CA LEU A 334 -31.93 -19.12 -12.52
C LEU A 334 -30.56 -18.54 -12.91
N PRO A 335 -30.52 -17.43 -13.68
CA PRO A 335 -29.26 -16.77 -14.01
C PRO A 335 -28.51 -16.33 -12.75
N LEU A 336 -27.22 -16.64 -12.68
CA LEU A 336 -26.35 -16.35 -11.55
C LEU A 336 -24.89 -16.18 -11.99
N LEU A 337 -24.12 -15.55 -11.11
CA LEU A 337 -22.67 -15.59 -11.14
C LEU A 337 -22.09 -15.99 -9.78
N LEU A 338 -20.87 -16.53 -9.81
CA LEU A 338 -20.07 -16.80 -8.62
C LEU A 338 -18.91 -15.82 -8.56
N VAL A 339 -18.72 -15.21 -7.39
CA VAL A 339 -17.56 -14.38 -7.11
C VAL A 339 -16.56 -15.22 -6.33
N ASP A 340 -15.41 -15.54 -6.92
CA ASP A 340 -14.34 -16.36 -6.35
C ASP A 340 -12.99 -15.64 -6.35
N GLY A 341 -12.97 -14.34 -6.03
CA GLY A 341 -11.73 -13.57 -6.16
C GLY A 341 -10.75 -13.79 -5.01
N GLU A 342 -9.57 -14.38 -5.24
CA GLU A 342 -8.45 -14.30 -4.30
C GLU A 342 -8.21 -12.84 -3.86
N THR A 343 -8.34 -12.57 -2.56
CA THR A 343 -8.00 -11.29 -1.94
C THR A 343 -7.25 -11.51 -0.63
N LYS A 344 -6.54 -10.47 -0.15
CA LYS A 344 -5.66 -10.46 1.05
C LYS A 344 -6.26 -10.98 2.37
N THR A 345 -7.55 -11.29 2.41
CA THR A 345 -8.27 -11.94 3.51
C THR A 345 -9.12 -13.02 2.85
N ASN A 346 -9.01 -14.29 3.27
CA ASN A 346 -9.79 -15.44 2.77
C ASN A 346 -11.11 -15.00 2.15
N ALA A 347 -11.13 -14.98 0.82
CA ALA A 347 -12.18 -14.33 0.07
C ALA A 347 -13.50 -15.06 0.29
N ARG A 348 -14.56 -14.28 0.57
CA ARG A 348 -15.90 -14.85 0.66
C ARG A 348 -16.39 -15.14 -0.74
N LYS A 349 -16.23 -16.40 -1.14
CA LYS A 349 -16.96 -16.98 -2.27
C LYS A 349 -18.44 -16.67 -2.07
N ARG A 350 -19.13 -16.13 -3.07
CA ARG A 350 -20.57 -15.83 -2.97
C ARG A 350 -21.32 -16.00 -4.28
N VAL A 351 -22.60 -16.35 -4.14
CA VAL A 351 -23.55 -16.45 -5.25
C VAL A 351 -24.26 -15.10 -5.41
N VAL A 352 -24.31 -14.61 -6.65
CA VAL A 352 -25.06 -13.41 -7.01
C VAL A 352 -26.10 -13.77 -8.07
N PRO A 353 -27.39 -13.84 -7.69
CA PRO A 353 -28.49 -14.02 -8.63
C PRO A 353 -28.63 -12.80 -9.56
N ILE A 354 -28.83 -13.04 -10.87
CA ILE A 354 -29.01 -11.99 -11.87
C ILE A 354 -30.49 -11.93 -12.27
N VAL A 355 -31.14 -10.83 -11.89
CA VAL A 355 -32.59 -10.62 -12.08
C VAL A 355 -32.90 -9.37 -12.90
N LEU A 356 -31.91 -8.49 -13.14
CA LEU A 356 -32.06 -7.27 -13.95
C LEU A 356 -31.17 -7.35 -15.18
N GLY A 357 -31.75 -7.16 -16.36
CA GLY A 357 -31.03 -7.04 -17.64
C GLY A 357 -30.17 -8.25 -17.97
N VAL A 358 -30.69 -9.48 -17.78
CA VAL A 358 -29.93 -10.73 -17.93
C VAL A 358 -29.31 -10.82 -19.31
N GLU A 359 -30.08 -10.62 -20.36
CA GLU A 359 -29.67 -10.70 -21.76
C GLU A 359 -28.61 -9.64 -22.08
N PHE A 360 -28.85 -8.41 -21.61
CA PHE A 360 -27.91 -7.29 -21.78
C PHE A 360 -26.57 -7.55 -21.10
N ILE A 361 -26.59 -8.10 -19.88
CA ILE A 361 -25.37 -8.46 -19.15
C ILE A 361 -24.66 -9.61 -19.86
N ALA A 362 -25.39 -10.64 -20.31
CA ALA A 362 -24.81 -11.76 -21.04
C ALA A 362 -24.07 -11.29 -22.31
N GLU A 363 -24.66 -10.36 -23.06
CA GLU A 363 -24.08 -9.80 -24.28
C GLU A 363 -22.82 -8.95 -24.01
N HIS A 364 -22.85 -8.10 -22.99
CA HIS A 364 -21.83 -7.05 -22.81
C HIS A 364 -20.79 -7.34 -21.72
N LEU A 365 -20.99 -8.34 -20.87
CA LEU A 365 -20.03 -8.70 -19.81
C LEU A 365 -18.62 -9.04 -20.34
N PRO A 366 -18.43 -9.79 -21.44
CA PRO A 366 -17.09 -10.07 -21.96
C PRO A 366 -16.29 -8.80 -22.27
N LYS A 367 -16.91 -7.82 -22.93
CA LYS A 367 -16.29 -6.51 -23.22
C LYS A 367 -16.11 -5.67 -21.96
N ALA A 368 -16.98 -5.81 -20.97
CA ALA A 368 -16.83 -5.18 -19.68
C ALA A 368 -15.60 -5.71 -18.92
N LEU A 369 -15.34 -7.02 -18.98
CA LEU A 369 -14.14 -7.63 -18.40
C LEU A 369 -12.86 -7.17 -19.12
N GLU A 370 -12.89 -7.10 -20.45
CA GLU A 370 -11.77 -6.56 -21.25
C GLU A 370 -11.46 -5.11 -20.87
N TRP A 371 -12.50 -4.28 -20.75
CA TRP A 371 -12.36 -2.89 -20.31
C TRP A 371 -11.76 -2.78 -18.90
N LEU A 372 -12.27 -3.55 -17.92
CA LEU A 372 -11.77 -3.53 -16.54
C LEU A 372 -10.31 -4.03 -16.43
N ASN A 373 -9.89 -4.90 -17.34
CA ASN A 373 -8.53 -5.43 -17.38
C ASN A 373 -7.55 -4.50 -18.11
N SER A 374 -8.01 -3.74 -19.10
CA SER A 374 -7.18 -2.81 -19.90
C SER A 374 -6.96 -1.43 -19.27
N THR A 375 -7.61 -1.11 -18.15
CA THR A 375 -7.50 0.22 -17.53
C THR A 375 -7.37 0.21 -16.00
N THR A 376 -7.33 1.40 -15.41
CA THR A 376 -7.09 1.61 -13.98
C THR A 376 -8.39 1.77 -13.20
N GLU A 377 -8.38 1.44 -11.91
CA GLU A 377 -9.50 1.66 -10.99
C GLU A 377 -10.02 3.10 -10.96
N SER A 378 -9.12 4.07 -11.14
CA SER A 378 -9.48 5.49 -11.23
C SER A 378 -10.33 5.75 -12.48
N ASN A 379 -9.97 5.16 -13.61
CA ASN A 379 -10.74 5.28 -14.85
C ASN A 379 -12.09 4.55 -14.74
N HIS A 380 -12.12 3.36 -14.11
CA HIS A 380 -13.39 2.67 -13.81
C HIS A 380 -14.33 3.60 -13.04
N SER A 381 -13.83 4.19 -11.96
CA SER A 381 -14.59 5.07 -11.07
C SER A 381 -15.12 6.31 -11.81
N HIS A 382 -14.31 6.90 -12.69
CA HIS A 382 -14.69 8.08 -13.47
C HIS A 382 -15.79 7.76 -14.49
N LYS A 383 -15.64 6.69 -15.28
CA LYS A 383 -16.64 6.25 -16.27
C LYS A 383 -17.96 5.85 -15.61
N ILE A 384 -17.91 5.09 -14.52
CA ILE A 384 -19.10 4.71 -13.74
C ILE A 384 -19.80 5.95 -13.18
N LYS A 385 -19.06 6.91 -12.61
CA LYS A 385 -19.63 8.16 -12.12
C LYS A 385 -20.32 8.95 -13.25
N LYS A 386 -19.69 9.03 -14.42
CA LYS A 386 -20.26 9.70 -15.59
C LYS A 386 -21.57 9.04 -16.02
N LEU A 387 -21.61 7.71 -16.12
CA LEU A 387 -22.82 6.98 -16.49
C LEU A 387 -23.95 7.23 -15.49
N LEU A 388 -23.67 7.12 -14.18
CA LEU A 388 -24.65 7.41 -13.12
C LEU A 388 -25.22 8.83 -13.24
N TYR A 389 -24.36 9.82 -13.50
CA TYR A 389 -24.80 11.20 -13.70
C TYR A 389 -25.68 11.35 -14.94
N VAL A 390 -25.29 10.78 -16.08
CA VAL A 390 -26.08 10.89 -17.33
C VAL A 390 -27.45 10.22 -17.16
N ALA A 391 -27.51 9.07 -16.49
CA ALA A 391 -28.74 8.32 -16.32
C ALA A 391 -29.72 8.97 -15.31
N THR A 392 -29.22 9.68 -14.29
CA THR A 392 -30.04 10.14 -13.15
C THR A 392 -30.06 11.65 -12.94
N GLY A 393 -29.16 12.39 -13.60
CA GLY A 393 -28.90 13.81 -13.34
C GLY A 393 -28.21 14.11 -12.00
N ASN A 394 -27.84 13.09 -11.22
CA ASN A 394 -27.36 13.25 -9.84
C ASN A 394 -25.83 13.14 -9.75
N ASP A 395 -25.17 14.28 -9.52
CA ASP A 395 -23.71 14.42 -9.49
C ASP A 395 -23.03 13.85 -8.22
N ARG A 396 -23.85 13.54 -7.20
CA ARG A 396 -23.40 12.97 -5.91
C ARG A 396 -23.23 11.46 -5.98
N LEU A 397 -23.76 10.81 -7.01
CA LEU A 397 -23.70 9.35 -7.14
C LEU A 397 -22.29 8.89 -7.54
N THR A 398 -21.89 7.77 -6.97
CA THR A 398 -20.66 7.05 -7.31
C THR A 398 -20.95 5.56 -7.34
N GLY A 399 -20.04 4.75 -7.86
CA GLY A 399 -20.21 3.29 -7.87
C GLY A 399 -20.52 2.67 -6.50
N HIS A 400 -19.99 3.22 -5.40
CA HIS A 400 -20.30 2.74 -4.05
C HIS A 400 -21.77 2.99 -3.65
N CYS A 401 -22.44 3.98 -4.24
CA CYS A 401 -23.86 4.24 -4.00
C CYS A 401 -24.72 3.05 -4.45
N CYS A 402 -24.34 2.29 -5.48
CA CYS A 402 -25.04 1.06 -5.88
C CYS A 402 -25.09 0.05 -4.72
N ARG A 403 -23.96 -0.19 -4.06
CA ARG A 403 -23.87 -1.08 -2.89
C ARG A 403 -24.66 -0.58 -1.68
N HIS A 404 -24.68 0.73 -1.44
CA HIS A 404 -25.52 1.32 -0.40
C HIS A 404 -27.02 1.22 -0.73
N THR A 405 -27.36 1.36 -2.00
CA THR A 405 -28.73 1.23 -2.51
C THR A 405 -29.22 -0.20 -2.39
N PHE A 406 -28.39 -1.19 -2.72
CA PHE A 406 -28.70 -2.59 -2.48
C PHE A 406 -29.07 -2.85 -1.02
N LYS A 407 -28.29 -2.32 -0.05
CA LYS A 407 -28.61 -2.43 1.38
C LYS A 407 -29.94 -1.76 1.72
N ALA A 408 -30.16 -0.54 1.25
CA ALA A 408 -31.41 0.18 1.50
C ALA A 408 -32.63 -0.55 0.93
N ASN A 409 -32.50 -1.17 -0.25
CA ASN A 409 -33.56 -1.98 -0.85
C ASN A 409 -33.82 -3.26 -0.05
N CYS A 410 -32.79 -3.94 0.45
CA CYS A 410 -32.96 -5.10 1.34
C CYS A 410 -33.78 -4.74 2.59
N ASP A 411 -33.41 -3.63 3.24
CA ASP A 411 -34.06 -3.17 4.47
C ASP A 411 -35.50 -2.73 4.19
N SER A 412 -35.73 -2.01 3.09
CA SER A 412 -37.06 -1.51 2.71
C SER A 412 -38.03 -2.63 2.30
N ASN A 413 -37.52 -3.70 1.69
CA ASN A 413 -38.33 -4.80 1.21
C ASN A 413 -38.43 -5.97 2.21
N GLY A 414 -37.85 -5.85 3.41
CA GLY A 414 -37.92 -6.91 4.43
C GLY A 414 -37.26 -8.22 3.99
N VAL A 415 -36.12 -8.10 3.31
CA VAL A 415 -35.31 -9.23 2.80
C VAL A 415 -34.55 -9.87 3.96
N SER A 416 -34.38 -11.19 3.92
CA SER A 416 -33.65 -11.90 4.97
C SER A 416 -32.23 -11.32 5.15
N PRO A 417 -31.84 -10.89 6.37
CA PRO A 417 -30.49 -10.34 6.60
C PRO A 417 -29.38 -11.31 6.21
N THR A 418 -29.63 -12.61 6.39
CA THR A 418 -28.69 -13.68 6.04
C THR A 418 -28.58 -13.82 4.52
N ALA A 419 -29.70 -13.83 3.78
CA ALA A 419 -29.68 -13.88 2.32
C ALA A 419 -29.02 -12.62 1.72
N ALA A 420 -29.35 -11.44 2.24
CA ALA A 420 -28.72 -10.18 1.84
C ALA A 420 -27.20 -10.20 2.09
N ALA A 421 -26.76 -10.71 3.24
CA ALA A 421 -25.35 -10.86 3.56
C ALA A 421 -24.64 -11.85 2.62
N THR A 422 -25.29 -12.96 2.26
CA THR A 422 -24.76 -13.93 1.28
C THR A 422 -24.60 -13.29 -0.10
N ILE A 423 -25.63 -12.63 -0.63
CA ILE A 423 -25.57 -12.00 -1.97
C ILE A 423 -24.54 -10.85 -2.00
N ALA A 424 -24.46 -10.04 -0.94
CA ALA A 424 -23.57 -8.87 -0.89
C ALA A 424 -22.17 -9.14 -0.31
N GLY A 425 -21.91 -10.35 0.19
CA GLY A 425 -20.66 -10.76 0.81
C GLY A 425 -20.33 -10.05 2.13
N TRP A 426 -21.35 -9.67 2.93
CA TRP A 426 -21.13 -8.97 4.20
C TRP A 426 -20.71 -9.91 5.33
N SER A 427 -19.98 -9.37 6.30
CA SER A 427 -19.51 -10.14 7.46
C SER A 427 -20.63 -10.25 8.48
N GLY A 428 -21.11 -11.47 8.72
CA GLY A 428 -22.08 -11.76 9.78
C GLY A 428 -23.15 -12.73 9.31
N ARG A 429 -23.13 -13.93 9.91
CA ARG A 429 -24.08 -15.04 9.78
C ARG A 429 -24.12 -15.69 8.40
N GLU A 430 -23.46 -16.84 8.32
CA GLU A 430 -23.52 -17.74 7.18
C GLU A 430 -24.97 -18.22 7.01
N VAL A 431 -25.58 -17.97 5.84
CA VAL A 431 -26.54 -18.95 5.30
C VAL A 431 -25.73 -20.23 5.12
N GLY A 432 -26.29 -21.41 5.39
CA GLY A 432 -25.65 -22.73 5.32
C GLY A 432 -25.03 -23.17 3.98
N PHE A 433 -24.39 -22.25 3.26
CA PHE A 433 -23.43 -22.47 2.19
C PHE A 433 -22.10 -22.90 2.81
N SER A 434 -21.82 -24.20 2.78
CA SER A 434 -20.49 -24.70 3.11
C SER A 434 -19.48 -24.25 2.04
N GLU A 435 -18.21 -24.08 2.41
CA GLU A 435 -17.13 -23.81 1.45
C GLU A 435 -17.09 -24.85 0.32
N ASN A 436 -17.48 -26.09 0.63
CA ASN A 436 -17.59 -27.20 -0.32
C ASN A 436 -18.67 -26.96 -1.37
N MET A 437 -19.82 -26.35 -1.02
CA MET A 437 -20.86 -26.02 -1.99
C MET A 437 -20.39 -25.00 -3.02
N LEU A 438 -19.52 -24.06 -2.62
CA LEU A 438 -18.96 -23.03 -3.52
C LEU A 438 -17.87 -23.58 -4.45
N ASN A 439 -17.48 -24.85 -4.28
CA ASN A 439 -16.57 -25.55 -5.18
C ASN A 439 -17.29 -26.31 -6.30
N TYR A 440 -18.62 -26.47 -6.24
CA TYR A 440 -19.39 -27.05 -7.34
C TYR A 440 -19.50 -26.07 -8.53
N GLY A 441 -19.64 -26.63 -9.74
CA GLY A 441 -19.90 -25.85 -10.95
C GLY A 441 -21.23 -25.08 -10.86
N THR A 442 -21.33 -23.96 -11.57
CA THR A 442 -22.53 -23.11 -11.63
C THR A 442 -23.78 -23.88 -12.05
N ASP A 443 -23.62 -24.89 -12.91
CA ASP A 443 -24.73 -25.73 -13.38
C ASP A 443 -25.33 -26.60 -12.28
N SER A 444 -24.49 -27.24 -11.46
CA SER A 444 -24.93 -28.02 -10.30
C SER A 444 -25.53 -27.14 -9.21
N LEU A 445 -25.00 -25.92 -9.02
CA LEU A 445 -25.49 -24.99 -8.01
C LEU A 445 -26.88 -24.43 -8.32
N ALA A 446 -27.18 -24.12 -9.58
CA ALA A 446 -28.48 -23.56 -9.94
C ALA A 446 -29.64 -24.56 -9.79
N GLN A 447 -29.37 -25.85 -9.56
CA GLN A 447 -30.39 -26.86 -9.26
C GLN A 447 -30.72 -26.95 -7.76
N THR A 448 -30.06 -26.18 -6.91
CA THR A 448 -30.24 -26.25 -5.45
C THR A 448 -31.37 -25.33 -4.97
N GLU A 449 -32.16 -25.79 -4.01
CA GLU A 449 -33.21 -24.99 -3.37
C GLU A 449 -32.66 -23.70 -2.73
N VAL A 450 -31.41 -23.75 -2.25
CA VAL A 450 -30.74 -22.60 -1.66
C VAL A 450 -30.54 -21.49 -2.69
N VAL A 451 -30.09 -21.82 -3.91
CA VAL A 451 -29.93 -20.84 -4.99
C VAL A 451 -31.29 -20.30 -5.46
N ALA A 452 -32.31 -21.16 -5.58
CA ALA A 452 -33.66 -20.73 -5.89
C ALA A 452 -34.20 -19.73 -4.86
N ASN A 453 -33.95 -19.94 -3.57
CA ASN A 453 -34.31 -19.02 -2.50
C ASN A 453 -33.53 -17.69 -2.58
N LEU A 454 -32.22 -17.73 -2.85
CA LEU A 454 -31.44 -16.51 -3.07
C LEU A 454 -31.96 -15.72 -4.28
N PHE A 455 -32.37 -16.40 -5.35
CA PHE A 455 -32.95 -15.77 -6.53
C PHE A 455 -34.27 -15.05 -6.19
N LYS A 456 -35.18 -15.71 -5.46
CA LYS A 456 -36.43 -15.10 -4.96
C LYS A 456 -36.17 -13.89 -4.07
N GLU A 457 -35.21 -13.99 -3.15
CA GLU A 457 -34.82 -12.84 -2.32
C GLU A 457 -34.23 -11.71 -3.18
N SER A 458 -33.43 -12.01 -4.21
CA SER A 458 -32.95 -10.99 -5.16
C SER A 458 -34.08 -10.32 -5.92
N GLN A 459 -35.09 -11.08 -6.38
CA GLN A 459 -36.29 -10.52 -6.99
C GLN A 459 -37.04 -9.58 -6.03
N LYS A 460 -37.13 -9.98 -4.75
CA LYS A 460 -37.74 -9.16 -3.70
C LYS A 460 -36.94 -7.88 -3.42
N ILE A 461 -35.60 -7.93 -3.46
CA ILE A 461 -34.75 -6.72 -3.34
C ILE A 461 -35.06 -5.74 -4.47
N HIS A 462 -35.24 -6.23 -5.70
CA HIS A 462 -35.38 -5.39 -6.89
C HIS A 462 -36.82 -5.31 -7.42
N GLN A 463 -37.82 -5.65 -6.60
CA GLN A 463 -39.21 -5.80 -7.04
C GLN A 463 -39.80 -4.57 -7.75
N HIS A 464 -39.33 -3.36 -7.41
CA HIS A 464 -39.77 -2.12 -8.05
C HIS A 464 -39.16 -1.91 -9.45
N LEU A 465 -38.13 -2.67 -9.82
CA LEU A 465 -37.41 -2.61 -11.09
C LEU A 465 -37.81 -3.75 -12.05
N LEU A 466 -38.53 -4.77 -11.54
CA LEU A 466 -38.93 -5.95 -12.32
C LEU A 466 -40.28 -5.78 -13.05
N LYS A 467 -41.07 -4.76 -12.72
CA LYS A 467 -42.39 -4.58 -13.34
C LYS A 467 -42.24 -3.82 -14.66
N PRO A 468 -42.92 -4.25 -15.74
CA PRO A 468 -43.11 -3.40 -16.92
C PRO A 468 -43.81 -2.12 -16.46
N ILE A 469 -43.34 -0.96 -16.92
CA ILE A 469 -44.05 0.30 -16.76
C ILE A 469 -45.34 0.19 -17.59
N ALA A 470 -46.42 -0.28 -16.98
CA ALA A 470 -47.74 -0.05 -17.49
C ALA A 470 -48.00 1.46 -17.43
N ALA A 471 -48.32 2.04 -18.58
CA ALA A 471 -48.64 3.43 -18.78
C ALA A 471 -49.70 3.92 -17.79
N ASN A 472 -49.26 4.62 -16.74
CA ASN A 472 -50.14 5.40 -15.87
C ASN A 472 -49.74 6.88 -15.97
N VAL A 473 -49.75 7.40 -17.19
CA VAL A 473 -49.91 8.85 -17.40
C VAL A 473 -51.41 9.08 -17.47
N VAL A 474 -52.01 9.42 -16.33
CA VAL A 474 -53.32 10.07 -16.35
C VAL A 474 -53.05 11.51 -16.77
N ASP A 475 -53.51 11.87 -17.96
CA ASP A 475 -53.44 13.23 -18.48
C ASP A 475 -54.37 14.12 -17.63
N ILE A 476 -53.81 14.85 -16.66
CA ILE A 476 -54.55 15.85 -15.89
C ILE A 476 -54.68 17.11 -16.75
N LYS A 477 -55.44 17.00 -17.83
CA LYS A 477 -56.06 18.10 -18.57
C LYS A 477 -57.36 17.63 -19.22
N ARG A 478 -58.33 17.23 -18.39
CA ARG A 478 -59.78 17.31 -18.64
C ARG A 478 -60.55 16.82 -17.41
N ALA A 479 -60.75 17.73 -16.47
CA ALA A 479 -61.91 17.82 -15.57
C ALA A 479 -61.95 19.24 -15.02
#